data_AF-A0A452ZV20-F1
#
_entry.id   AF-A0A452ZV20-F1
#
_cell.length_a   1.000
_cell.length_b   1.000
_cell.length_c   1.000
_cell.angle_alpha   90.00
_cell.angle_beta   90.00
_cell.angle_gamma   90.00
#
_symmetry.space_group_name_H-M   'P 1'
#
loop_
_entity.id
_entity.type
_entity.pdbx_description
1 polymer ?
#
loop_
_entity_poly.entity_id
_entity_poly.type
_entity_poly.pdbx_seq_one_letter_code
_entity_poly.pdbx_strand_id
1 'polypeptide(L)' 'DTGELDALLRAAADFASYPGTHGEDTVRQFLEQFPLPKLLGVLQSQADLPETVETVAACLDKVFSSRYGASLLPSYGV' A
#
# COMPACT_ATOMS: atom_id res chain seq x y z
N ASP A 1 7.58 7.17 15.06
CA ASP A 1 9.03 7.27 14.89
C ASP A 1 9.32 7.55 13.42
N THR A 2 10.15 8.54 13.10
CA THR A 2 10.36 8.97 11.70
C THR A 2 10.96 7.85 10.84
N GLY A 3 11.80 7.00 11.41
CA GLY A 3 12.42 5.88 10.68
C GLY A 3 11.41 4.82 10.22
N GLU A 4 10.29 4.66 10.94
CA GLU A 4 9.23 3.73 10.56
C GLU A 4 8.41 4.26 9.37
N LEU A 5 8.20 5.58 9.30
CA LEU A 5 7.54 6.24 8.17
C LEU A 5 8.42 6.14 6.92
N ASP A 6 9.71 6.45 7.03
CA ASP A 6 10.65 6.36 5.91
C ASP A 6 10.73 4.94 5.34
N ALA A 7 10.77 3.92 6.20
CA ALA A 7 10.77 2.53 5.78
C ALA A 7 9.49 2.15 5.02
N LEU A 8 8.32 2.61 5.48
CA LEU A 8 7.04 2.40 4.81
C LEU A 8 7.01 3.09 3.44
N LEU A 9 7.41 4.36 3.36
CA LEU A 9 7.39 5.11 2.11
C LEU A 9 8.30 4.48 1.06
N ARG A 10 9.49 4.03 1.47
CA ARG A 10 10.41 3.34 0.58
C ARG A 10 9.84 2.00 0.09
N ALA A 11 9.30 1.19 1.00
CA ALA A 11 8.67 -0.07 0.62
C ALA A 11 7.46 0.13 -0.30
N ALA A 12 6.64 1.16 -0.05
CA ALA A 12 5.51 1.52 -0.90
C ALA A 12 5.97 1.95 -2.30
N ALA A 13 7.02 2.77 -2.41
CA ALA A 13 7.59 3.18 -3.68
C ALA A 13 8.14 1.99 -4.48
N ASP A 14 8.89 1.10 -3.83
CA ASP A 14 9.43 -0.12 -4.45
C ASP A 14 8.28 -1.04 -4.93
N PHE A 15 7.24 -1.20 -4.11
CA PHE A 15 6.06 -2.02 -4.45
C PHE A 15 5.27 -1.42 -5.63
N ALA A 16 5.05 -0.11 -5.63
CA ALA A 16 4.35 0.61 -6.70
C ALA A 16 5.10 0.54 -8.04
N SER A 17 6.44 0.60 -7.99
CA SER A 17 7.32 0.60 -9.17
C SER A 17 7.42 -0.76 -9.86
N TYR A 18 6.90 -1.82 -9.26
CA TYR A 18 6.96 -3.16 -9.84
C TYR A 18 6.19 -3.23 -11.18
N PRO A 19 6.84 -3.75 -12.25
CA PRO A 19 6.17 -3.93 -13.54
C PRO A 19 5.15 -5.08 -13.45
N GLY A 20 3.90 -4.79 -13.81
CA GLY A 20 2.82 -5.78 -13.74
C GLY A 20 2.18 -5.90 -12.35
N THR A 21 1.55 -7.04 -12.08
CA THR A 21 0.83 -7.32 -10.83
C THR A 21 1.68 -8.17 -9.89
N HIS A 22 1.66 -7.87 -8.60
CA HIS A 22 2.29 -8.72 -7.58
C HIS A 22 1.52 -10.03 -7.41
N GLY A 23 2.24 -11.09 -7.04
CA GLY A 23 1.62 -12.35 -6.63
C GLY A 23 0.90 -12.22 -5.28
N GLU A 24 -0.10 -13.08 -5.04
CA GLU A 24 -0.95 -13.05 -3.85
C GLU A 24 -0.16 -13.15 -2.53
N ASP A 25 0.86 -14.01 -2.48
CA ASP A 25 1.71 -14.16 -1.29
C ASP A 25 2.59 -12.93 -1.04
N THR A 26 3.07 -12.29 -2.11
CA THR A 26 3.84 -11.03 -2.00
C THR A 26 3.00 -9.92 -1.41
N VAL A 27 1.73 -9.80 -1.85
CA VAL A 27 0.79 -8.81 -1.29
C VAL A 27 0.51 -9.11 0.18
N ARG A 28 0.33 -10.38 0.55
CA ARG A 28 0.12 -10.78 1.95
C ARG A 28 1.32 -10.40 2.82
N GLN A 29 2.52 -10.78 2.41
CA GLN A 29 3.76 -10.47 3.14
C GLN A 29 3.99 -8.96 3.28
N PHE A 30 3.70 -8.20 2.22
CA PHE A 30 3.78 -6.74 2.27
C PHE A 30 2.82 -6.16 3.32
N LEU A 31 1.57 -6.63 3.35
CA LEU A 31 0.57 -6.16 4.30
C LEU A 31 0.80 -6.67 5.74
N GLU A 32 1.51 -7.78 5.93
CA GLU A 32 1.98 -8.21 7.25
C GLU A 32 3.04 -7.26 7.83
N GLN A 33 3.90 -6.71 6.97
CA GLN A 33 4.93 -5.73 7.38
C GLN A 33 4.37 -4.30 7.48
N PHE A 34 3.51 -3.91 6.56
CA PHE A 34 2.90 -2.59 6.47
C PHE A 34 1.37 -2.71 6.39
N PRO A 35 0.69 -2.87 7.55
CA PRO A 35 -0.74 -3.09 7.58
C PRO A 35 -1.55 -1.99 6.88
N LEU A 36 -2.66 -2.39 6.25
CA LEU A 36 -3.53 -1.48 5.51
C LEU A 36 -3.93 -0.23 6.32
N PRO A 37 -4.32 -0.32 7.62
CA PRO A 37 -4.64 0.87 8.40
C PRO A 37 -3.48 1.86 8.53
N LYS A 38 -2.24 1.38 8.52
CA LYS A 38 -1.04 2.21 8.60
C LYS A 38 -0.80 2.97 7.29
N LEU A 39 -0.94 2.31 6.14
CA LEU A 39 -0.87 2.96 4.81
C LEU A 39 -1.95 4.04 4.68
N LEU A 40 -3.19 3.74 5.08
CA LEU A 40 -4.29 4.71 5.08
C LEU A 40 -4.03 5.87 6.04
N GLY A 41 -3.46 5.60 7.22
CA GLY A 41 -3.09 6.63 8.19
C GLY A 41 -2.03 7.61 7.65
N VAL A 42 -1.11 7.14 6.80
CA VAL A 42 -0.14 8.00 6.10
C VAL A 42 -0.86 8.94 5.12
N LEU A 43 -1.78 8.43 4.31
CA LEU A 43 -2.59 9.28 3.41
C LEU A 43 -3.36 10.37 4.16
N GLN A 44 -3.88 10.04 5.35
CA GLN A 44 -4.61 10.99 6.18
C GLN A 44 -3.69 12.03 6.84
N SER A 45 -2.49 11.62 7.25
CA SER A 45 -1.57 12.45 8.05
C SER A 45 -0.58 13.26 7.21
N GLN A 46 -0.31 12.85 5.96
CA GLN A 46 0.62 13.48 5.03
C GLN A 46 -0.12 14.03 3.79
N ALA A 47 -1.38 14.40 3.94
CA ALA A 47 -2.24 14.87 2.84
C ALA A 47 -1.69 16.12 2.12
N ASP A 48 -0.88 16.92 2.83
CA ASP A 48 -0.23 18.12 2.29
C ASP A 48 1.07 17.82 1.51
N LEU A 49 1.48 16.55 1.41
CA LEU A 49 2.67 16.10 0.66
C LEU A 49 2.25 15.27 -0.57
N PRO A 50 2.09 15.90 -1.75
CA PRO A 50 1.55 15.23 -2.94
C PRO A 50 2.32 13.97 -3.34
N GLU A 51 3.65 14.01 -3.27
CA GLU A 51 4.50 12.87 -3.65
C GLU A 51 4.31 11.67 -2.73
N THR A 52 4.08 11.91 -1.43
CA THR A 52 3.79 10.85 -0.45
C THR A 52 2.42 10.24 -0.74
N VAL A 53 1.42 11.08 -0.99
CA VAL A 53 0.06 10.64 -1.33
C VAL A 53 0.07 9.81 -2.61
N GLU A 54 0.75 10.28 -3.66
CA GLU A 54 0.86 9.57 -4.94
C GLU A 54 1.55 8.22 -4.78
N THR A 55 2.67 8.18 -4.05
CA THR A 55 3.42 6.94 -3.78
C THR A 55 2.55 5.90 -3.07
N VAL A 56 1.87 6.30 -1.99
CA VAL A 56 1.05 5.38 -1.20
C VAL A 56 -0.22 4.98 -1.96
N ALA A 57 -0.83 5.90 -2.73
CA ALA A 57 -1.98 5.59 -3.58
C ALA A 57 -1.62 4.59 -4.69
N ALA A 58 -0.50 4.78 -5.38
CA ALA A 58 -0.02 3.85 -6.40
C ALA A 58 0.32 2.47 -5.80
N CYS A 59 0.86 2.43 -4.59
CA CYS A 59 1.08 1.20 -3.85
C CYS A 59 -0.25 0.48 -3.55
N LEU A 60 -1.25 1.21 -3.04
CA LEU A 60 -2.58 0.66 -2.74
C LEU A 60 -3.31 0.17 -3.99
N ASP A 61 -3.17 0.85 -5.13
CA ASP A 61 -3.71 0.40 -6.41
C ASP A 61 -3.16 -0.98 -6.79
N LYS A 62 -1.84 -1.20 -6.65
CA LYS A 62 -1.22 -2.52 -6.85
C LYS A 62 -1.72 -3.55 -5.85
N VAL A 63 -1.86 -3.20 -4.58
CA VAL A 63 -2.40 -4.10 -3.55
C VAL A 63 -3.81 -4.56 -3.93
N PHE A 64 -4.70 -3.62 -4.21
CA PHE A 64 -6.10 -3.91 -4.53
C PHE A 64 -6.32 -4.50 -5.92
N SER A 65 -5.31 -4.45 -6.81
CA SER A 65 -5.33 -5.18 -8.09
C SER A 65 -5.21 -6.70 -7.92
N SER A 66 -4.71 -7.18 -6.77
CA SER A 66 -4.64 -8.61 -6.44
C SER A 66 -5.95 -9.15 -5.86
N ARG A 67 -6.16 -10.47 -5.92
CA ARG A 67 -7.36 -11.10 -5.37
C ARG A 67 -7.43 -10.95 -3.85
N TYR A 68 -6.31 -11.16 -3.17
CA TYR A 68 -6.16 -11.04 -1.73
C TYR A 68 -6.40 -9.60 -1.28
N GLY A 69 -5.74 -8.63 -1.91
CA GLY A 69 -5.95 -7.22 -1.58
C GLY A 69 -7.39 -6.80 -1.82
N ALA A 70 -7.97 -7.15 -2.97
CA ALA A 70 -9.37 -6.89 -3.26
C ALA A 70 -10.31 -7.49 -2.20
N SER A 71 -10.00 -8.67 -1.65
CA SER A 71 -10.80 -9.31 -0.59
C SER A 71 -10.90 -8.55 0.72
N LEU A 72 -10.04 -7.55 0.92
CA LEU A 72 -10.05 -6.66 2.08
C LEU A 72 -11.02 -5.49 1.91
N LEU A 73 -11.56 -5.28 0.70
CA LEU A 73 -12.54 -4.23 0.44
C LEU A 73 -13.93 -4.67 0.90
N PRO A 74 -14.73 -3.77 1.51
CA PRO A 74 -16.10 -4.09 1.93
C PRO A 74 -17.01 -4.59 0.80
N SER A 75 -16.75 -4.17 -0.44
CA SER A 75 -17.55 -4.52 -1.62
C SER A 75 -17.04 -5.77 -2.35
N TYR A 76 -16.09 -6.52 -1.80
CA TYR A 76 -15.54 -7.68 -2.49
C TYR A 76 -16.55 -8.83 -2.61
N GLY A 77 -16.76 -9.30 -3.83
CA GLY A 77 -17.64 -10.44 -4.12
C GLY A 77 -19.14 -10.12 -4.12
N VAL A 78 -19.49 -8.82 -4.14
CA VAL A 78 -20.86 -8.32 -4.36
C VAL A 78 -21.14 -8.18 -5.86
#